data_AF-A0A7H4MG86-F1
#
_entry.id   AF-A0A7H4MG86-F1
#
_cell.length_a   1.000
_cell.length_b   1.000
_cell.length_c   1.000
_cell.angle_alpha   90.00
_cell.angle_beta   90.00
_cell.angle_gamma   90.00
#
_symmetry.space_group_name_H-M   'P 1'
#
loop_
_entity.id
_entity.type
_entity.pdbx_description
1 polymer ?
#
loop_
_entity_poly.entity_id
_entity_poly.type
_entity_poly.pdbx_seq_one_letter_code
_entity_poly.pdbx_strand_id
1 'polypeptide(L)' 'MSNSILSWRRVRALCVKETRQIVRDPSSWLIAVVIPLLLLFIFGLWH' A
#
# COMPACT_ATOMS: atom_id res chain seq x y z
N MET A 1 28.86 -5.51 -23.89
CA MET A 1 27.45 -5.98 -23.85
C MET A 1 26.81 -5.58 -22.53
N SER A 2 25.68 -4.87 -22.59
CA SER A 2 25.05 -4.17 -21.46
C SER A 2 24.51 -5.11 -20.37
N ASN A 3 25.08 -5.01 -19.17
CA ASN A 3 24.64 -5.69 -17.95
C ASN A 3 23.47 -4.95 -17.25
N SER A 4 22.41 -4.56 -17.97
CA SER A 4 21.28 -3.81 -17.39
C SER A 4 20.09 -4.67 -16.96
N ILE A 5 20.17 -5.99 -17.14
CA ILE A 5 19.05 -6.92 -16.94
C ILE A 5 18.91 -7.34 -15.46
N LEU A 6 19.98 -7.18 -14.66
CA LEU A 6 19.98 -7.54 -13.23
C LEU A 6 19.29 -6.50 -12.34
N SER A 7 19.30 -5.22 -12.72
CA SER A 7 18.75 -4.15 -11.87
C SER A 7 17.21 -4.14 -11.90
N TRP A 8 16.61 -4.14 -13.08
CA TRP A 8 15.15 -4.05 -13.22
C TRP A 8 14.38 -5.30 -12.78
N ARG A 9 14.91 -6.50 -13.04
CA ARG A 9 14.27 -7.76 -12.60
C ARG A 9 14.25 -7.87 -11.08
N ARG A 10 15.33 -7.44 -10.41
CA ARG A 10 15.44 -7.47 -8.96
C ARG A 10 14.56 -6.42 -8.30
N VAL A 11 14.54 -5.19 -8.82
CA VAL A 11 13.66 -4.11 -8.32
C VAL A 11 12.19 -4.47 -8.51
N ARG A 12 11.80 -5.04 -9.66
CA ARG A 12 10.43 -5.56 -9.83
C ARG A 12 10.10 -6.67 -8.84
N ALA A 13 11.01 -7.60 -8.59
CA ALA A 13 10.78 -8.67 -7.62
C ALA A 13 10.63 -8.12 -6.19
N LEU A 14 11.38 -7.08 -5.82
CA LEU A 14 11.24 -6.37 -4.54
C LEU A 14 9.91 -5.61 -4.47
N CYS A 15 9.61 -4.75 -5.44
CA CYS A 15 8.34 -4.02 -5.48
C CYS A 15 7.14 -4.96 -5.42
N VAL A 16 7.14 -6.07 -6.18
CA VAL A 16 6.03 -7.03 -6.15
C VAL A 16 5.90 -7.70 -4.79
N LYS A 17 7.02 -8.04 -4.12
CA LYS A 17 7.00 -8.60 -2.76
C LYS A 17 6.46 -7.60 -1.74
N GLU A 18 7.01 -6.39 -1.72
CA GLU A 18 6.56 -5.32 -0.84
C GLU A 18 5.08 -4.99 -1.07
N THR A 19 4.66 -4.85 -2.34
CA THR A 19 3.25 -4.59 -2.68
C THR A 19 2.35 -5.74 -2.22
N ARG A 20 2.76 -7.00 -2.42
CA ARG A 20 1.99 -8.15 -1.93
C ARG A 20 1.92 -8.19 -0.41
N GLN A 21 2.98 -7.76 0.28
CA GLN A 21 3.05 -7.72 1.73
C GLN A 21 2.13 -6.63 2.27
N ILE A 22 2.12 -5.44 1.68
CA ILE A 22 1.22 -4.34 2.05
C ILE A 22 -0.25 -4.71 1.76
N VAL A 23 -0.54 -5.33 0.60
CA VAL A 23 -1.90 -5.76 0.24
C VAL A 23 -2.42 -6.86 1.16
N ARG A 24 -1.56 -7.78 1.61
CA ARG A 24 -1.92 -8.81 2.60
C ARG A 24 -1.84 -8.33 4.02
N ASP A 25 -1.27 -7.16 4.28
CA ASP A 25 -1.17 -6.61 5.60
C ASP A 25 -2.58 -6.15 6.01
N PRO A 26 -3.23 -6.86 6.96
CA PRO A 26 -4.60 -6.55 7.33
C PRO A 26 -4.70 -5.16 7.98
N SER A 27 -3.61 -4.64 8.54
CA SER A 27 -3.57 -3.32 9.14
C SER A 27 -3.63 -2.20 8.09
N SER A 28 -2.98 -2.36 6.94
CA SER A 28 -3.08 -1.42 5.81
C SER A 28 -4.51 -1.28 5.28
N TRP A 29 -5.22 -2.40 5.17
CA TRP A 29 -6.65 -2.41 4.84
C TRP A 29 -7.50 -1.74 5.91
N LEU A 30 -7.21 -2.00 7.18
CA LEU A 30 -7.90 -1.41 8.31
C LEU A 30 -7.78 0.12 8.27
N ILE A 31 -6.58 0.65 8.05
CA ILE A 31 -6.34 2.10 7.96
C ILE A 31 -7.07 2.71 6.76
N ALA A 32 -7.04 2.04 5.60
CA ALA A 32 -7.72 2.50 4.38
C ALA A 32 -9.25 2.65 4.57
N VAL A 33 -9.84 1.89 5.48
CA VAL A 33 -11.27 1.96 5.84
C VAL A 33 -11.51 2.86 7.05
N VAL A 34 -10.62 2.84 8.05
CA VAL A 34 -10.76 3.62 9.29
C VAL A 34 -10.59 5.12 9.04
N ILE A 35 -9.62 5.55 8.23
CA ILE A 35 -9.42 6.98 7.90
C ILE A 35 -10.70 7.60 7.32
N PRO A 36 -11.32 7.06 6.26
CA PRO A 36 -12.54 7.64 5.71
C PRO A 36 -13.73 7.55 6.66
N LEU A 37 -13.84 6.49 7.48
CA LEU A 37 -14.89 6.40 8.49
C LEU A 37 -14.75 7.48 9.57
N LEU A 38 -13.54 7.71 10.07
CA LEU A 38 -13.25 8.77 11.02
C LEU A 38 -13.56 10.15 10.42
N LEU A 39 -13.16 10.39 9.16
CA LEU A 39 -13.46 11.63 8.46
C LEU A 39 -14.97 11.86 8.32
N LEU A 40 -15.73 10.85 7.91
CA LEU A 40 -17.20 10.93 7.82
C LEU A 40 -17.84 11.19 9.19
N PHE A 41 -17.35 10.54 10.24
CA PHE A 41 -17.86 10.72 11.60
C PHE A 41 -17.60 12.14 12.11
N ILE A 42 -16.39 12.67 11.88
CA ILE A 42 -16.03 14.03 12.30
C ILE A 42 -16.79 15.08 11.46
N PHE A 43 -16.98 14.86 10.16
CA PHE A 43 -17.64 15.83 9.28
C PHE A 43 -19.17 15.82 9.43
N GLY A 44 -19.78 14.65 9.71
CA GLY A 44 -21.24 14.47 9.74
C GLY A 44 -21.87 14.36 11.13
N LEU A 45 -21.11 14.06 12.19
CA LEU A 45 -21.63 13.99 13.56
C LEU A 45 -21.40 15.29 14.36
N TRP A 46 -20.47 16.13 13.90
CA TRP A 46 -20.10 17.40 14.52
C TRP A 46 -20.82 18.61 13.88
N HIS A 47 -21.55 18.38 12.78
CA HIS A 47 -22.46 19.32 12.13
C HIS A 47 -23.90 18.92 12.44
#